data_AF-A0A7K4M1C5-F1
#
_entry.id   AF-A0A7K4M1C5-F1
#
_cell.length_a   1.000
_cell.length_b   1.000
_cell.length_c   1.000
_cell.angle_alpha   90.00
_cell.angle_beta   90.00
_cell.angle_gamma   90.00
#
_symmetry.space_group_name_H-M   'P 1'
#
loop_
_entity.id
_entity.type
_entity.pdbx_description
1 polymer ?
#
loop_
_entity_poly.entity_id
_entity_poly.type
_entity_poly.pdbx_seq_one_letter_code
_entity_poly.pdbx_strand_id
1 'polypeptide(L)'
;SALAQLVAQRAAAVAAGARFSLGLSGGSLVRILSQELPAAATGPAAPARWLVAFCDERLVPPEHPESTFGAYKVSGAEGRPRAPTAPGRP
;
A
#
# COMPACT_ATOMS: atom_id res chain seq x y z
N SER A 1 10.38 9.06 -0.11
CA SER A 1 9.96 10.19 0.74
C SER A 1 10.41 9.96 2.16
N ALA A 2 10.51 11.06 2.94
CA ALA A 2 10.75 10.98 4.38
C ALA A 2 9.67 10.15 5.10
N LEU A 3 8.42 10.19 4.62
CA LEU A 3 7.32 9.42 5.20
C LEU A 3 7.52 7.90 5.03
N ALA A 4 7.80 7.42 3.81
CA ALA A 4 8.02 5.99 3.58
C ALA A 4 9.22 5.45 4.40
N GLN A 5 10.28 6.24 4.49
CA GLN A 5 11.45 5.92 5.31
C GLN A 5 11.13 5.89 6.80
N LEU A 6 10.35 6.85 7.31
CA LEU A 6 9.90 6.86 8.69
C LEU A 6 9.09 5.61 9.02
N VAL A 7 8.13 5.24 8.17
CA VAL A 7 7.32 4.03 8.37
C VAL A 7 8.22 2.78 8.39
N ALA A 8 9.15 2.64 7.45
CA ALA A 8 10.09 1.53 7.41
C ALA A 8 10.98 1.46 8.66
N GLN A 9 11.49 2.60 9.13
CA GLN A 9 12.28 2.68 10.37
C GLN A 9 11.47 2.26 11.59
N ARG A 10 10.22 2.71 11.71
CA ARG A 10 9.33 2.30 12.83
C ARG A 10 9.01 0.81 12.77
N ALA A 11 8.81 0.26 11.57
CA ALA A 11 8.59 -1.16 11.40
C ALA A 11 9.83 -1.99 11.76
N ALA A 12 11.02 -1.58 11.33
CA ALA A 12 12.28 -2.27 11.65
C ALA A 12 12.63 -2.24 13.15
N ALA A 13 12.15 -1.22 13.88
CA ALA A 13 12.37 -1.08 15.32
C ALA A 13 11.41 -1.94 16.18
N VAL A 14 10.42 -2.61 15.58
CA VAL A 14 9.51 -3.48 16.32
C VAL A 14 10.27 -4.70 16.85
N ALA A 15 10.07 -5.00 18.13
CA ALA A 15 10.72 -6.14 18.78
C ALA A 15 10.42 -7.46 18.05
N ALA A 16 11.41 -8.35 18.02
CA ALA A 16 11.25 -9.68 17.44
C ALA A 16 10.04 -10.39 18.06
N GLY A 17 9.10 -10.82 17.21
CA GLY A 17 7.87 -11.47 17.67
C GLY A 17 6.65 -10.55 17.79
N ALA A 18 6.83 -9.23 17.86
CA ALA A 18 5.71 -8.28 17.85
C ALA A 18 5.22 -7.98 16.42
N ARG A 19 4.01 -7.40 16.33
CA ARG A 19 3.38 -7.01 15.07
C ARG A 19 3.47 -5.49 14.91
N PHE A 20 3.88 -5.01 13.73
CA PHE A 20 3.79 -3.58 13.39
C PHE A 20 2.40 -3.28 12.85
N SER A 21 1.74 -2.22 13.35
CA SER A 21 0.41 -1.80 12.88
C SER A 21 0.49 -0.45 12.18
N LEU A 22 -0.13 -0.34 11.01
CA LEU A 22 -0.16 0.88 10.20
C LEU A 22 -1.59 1.21 9.77
N GLY A 23 -2.03 2.43 10.12
CA GLY A 23 -3.24 3.03 9.58
C GLY A 23 -2.96 3.71 8.24
N LEU A 24 -3.71 3.34 7.20
CA LEU A 24 -3.69 3.99 5.90
C LEU A 24 -4.81 5.03 5.82
N SER A 25 -4.45 6.24 5.46
CA SER A 25 -5.41 7.29 5.12
C SER A 25 -5.49 7.48 3.61
N GLY A 26 -6.59 8.05 3.14
CA GLY A 26 -6.82 8.38 1.74
C GLY A 26 -6.09 9.63 1.27
N GLY A 27 -6.61 10.24 0.19
CA GLY A 27 -6.11 11.50 -0.35
C GLY A 27 -4.67 11.41 -0.87
N SER A 28 -3.88 12.46 -0.63
CA SER A 28 -2.52 12.60 -1.16
C SER A 28 -1.53 11.55 -0.64
N LEU A 29 -1.82 10.91 0.50
CA LEU A 29 -0.96 9.89 1.10
C LEU A 29 -0.98 8.57 0.32
N VAL A 30 -2.09 8.27 -0.39
CA VAL A 30 -2.22 7.06 -1.21
C VAL A 30 -1.07 6.96 -2.19
N ARG A 31 -0.79 8.05 -2.94
CA ARG A 31 0.28 8.07 -3.94
C ARG A 31 1.65 7.85 -3.31
N ILE A 32 1.94 8.55 -2.21
CA ILE A 32 3.26 8.48 -1.54
C ILE A 32 3.50 7.06 -1.01
N LEU A 33 2.51 6.50 -0.30
CA LEU A 33 2.66 5.21 0.36
C LEU A 33 2.61 4.06 -0.64
N SER A 34 1.70 4.06 -1.62
CA SER A 34 1.60 2.97 -2.61
C SER A 34 2.84 2.87 -3.51
N GLN A 35 3.45 4.00 -3.88
CA GLN A 35 4.60 4.02 -4.81
C GLN A 35 5.93 3.80 -4.10
N GLU A 36 6.12 4.37 -2.92
CA GLU A 36 7.45 4.47 -2.31
C GLU A 36 7.66 3.55 -1.12
N LEU A 37 6.59 3.20 -0.39
CA LEU A 37 6.69 2.31 0.76
C LEU A 37 7.17 0.90 0.38
N PRO A 38 6.76 0.27 -0.74
CA PRO A 38 7.26 -1.05 -1.10
C PRO A 38 8.78 -1.10 -1.28
N ALA A 39 9.39 -0.03 -1.79
CA ALA A 39 10.84 0.06 -1.94
C ALA A 39 11.56 0.33 -0.61
N ALA A 40 10.93 1.07 0.31
CA ALA A 40 11.50 1.36 1.63
C ALA A 40 11.33 0.21 2.64
N ALA A 41 10.23 -0.54 2.57
CA ALA A 41 9.87 -1.59 3.52
C ALA A 41 10.48 -2.95 3.14
N THR A 42 11.80 -3.06 3.24
CA THR A 42 12.56 -4.29 2.94
C THR A 42 13.31 -4.82 4.17
N GLY A 43 13.78 -6.07 4.11
CA GLY A 43 14.57 -6.69 5.19
C GLY A 43 13.81 -6.72 6.53
N PRO A 44 14.38 -6.20 7.63
CA PRO A 44 13.72 -6.14 8.94
C PRO A 44 12.38 -5.36 8.94
N ALA A 45 12.18 -4.46 7.96
CA ALA A 45 10.95 -3.71 7.78
C ALA A 45 9.93 -4.40 6.86
N ALA A 46 10.15 -5.65 6.43
CA ALA A 46 9.27 -6.30 5.45
C ALA A 46 7.81 -6.41 5.95
N PRO A 47 6.81 -6.15 5.09
CA PRO A 47 5.41 -6.03 5.50
C PRO A 47 4.69 -7.35 5.81
N ALA A 48 5.38 -8.49 5.73
CA ALA A 48 4.80 -9.82 5.93
C ALA A 48 4.13 -10.00 7.31
N ARG A 49 4.54 -9.21 8.32
CA ARG A 49 3.96 -9.23 9.67
C ARG A 49 3.25 -7.92 10.02
N TRP A 50 2.85 -7.12 9.05
CA TRP A 50 2.18 -5.86 9.35
C TRP A 50 0.67 -6.08 9.50
N LEU A 51 0.04 -5.43 10.49
CA LEU A 51 -1.40 -5.20 10.48
C LEU A 51 -1.62 -3.89 9.73
N VAL A 52 -2.39 -3.93 8.65
CA VAL A 52 -2.74 -2.74 7.89
C VAL A 52 -4.25 -2.57 7.94
N ALA A 53 -4.69 -1.37 8.31
CA ALA A 53 -6.11 -1.00 8.38
C ALA A 53 -6.29 0.40 7.79
N PHE A 54 -7.48 0.73 7.31
CA PHE A 54 -7.81 2.10 6.94
C PHE A 54 -8.23 2.90 8.18
N CYS A 55 -7.76 4.14 8.29
CA CYS A 55 -8.20 5.04 9.36
C CYS A 55 -9.70 5.35 9.23
N ASP A 56 -10.16 5.48 7.99
CA ASP A 56 -11.53 5.69 7.57
C ASP A 56 -11.70 5.12 6.15
N GLU A 57 -12.92 4.76 5.78
CA GLU A 57 -13.27 4.33 4.43
C GLU A 57 -14.73 4.70 4.15
N ARG A 58 -15.04 5.03 2.90
CA ARG A 58 -16.42 5.30 2.50
C ARG A 58 -17.10 3.99 2.13
N LEU A 59 -18.35 3.84 2.55
CA LEU A 59 -19.18 2.69 2.20
C LEU A 59 -19.68 2.81 0.75
N VAL A 60 -18.78 2.55 -0.19
CA VAL A 60 -19.02 2.59 -1.65
C VAL A 60 -18.31 1.40 -2.30
N PRO A 61 -18.67 1.01 -3.53
CA PRO A 61 -17.94 -0.01 -4.28
C PRO A 61 -16.44 0.33 -4.44
N PRO A 62 -15.54 -0.67 -4.50
CA PRO A 62 -14.09 -0.44 -4.66
C PRO A 62 -13.68 0.39 -5.89
N GLU A 63 -14.47 0.34 -6.96
CA GLU A 63 -14.21 1.06 -8.21
C GLU A 63 -14.66 2.52 -8.13
N HIS A 64 -15.39 2.90 -7.07
CA HIS A 64 -15.86 4.26 -6.88
C HIS A 64 -14.67 5.21 -6.63
N PRO A 65 -14.62 6.42 -7.23
CA PRO A 65 -13.49 7.35 -7.10
C PRO A 65 -13.13 7.72 -5.66
N GLU A 66 -14.13 7.72 -4.78
CA GLU A 66 -13.94 8.04 -3.37
C GLU A 66 -13.43 6.84 -2.53
N SER A 67 -13.38 5.61 -3.06
CA SER A 67 -12.88 4.45 -2.31
C SER A 67 -11.38 4.57 -2.03
N THR A 68 -11.00 4.62 -0.75
CA THR A 68 -9.59 4.66 -0.36
C THR A 68 -8.90 3.34 -0.74
N PHE A 69 -9.55 2.21 -0.47
CA PHE A 69 -9.12 0.89 -0.89
C PHE A 69 -8.92 0.79 -2.41
N GLY A 70 -9.90 1.31 -3.17
CA GLY A 70 -9.81 1.42 -4.62
C GLY A 70 -8.57 2.16 -5.08
N ALA A 71 -8.34 3.34 -4.50
CA ALA A 71 -7.19 4.18 -4.81
C ALA A 71 -5.85 3.46 -4.54
N TYR A 72 -5.69 2.80 -3.38
CA TYR A 72 -4.49 2.01 -3.08
C TYR A 72 -4.29 0.83 -4.04
N LYS A 73 -5.37 0.15 -4.46
CA LYS A 73 -5.30 -0.97 -5.41
C LYS A 73 -4.83 -0.53 -6.79
N VAL A 74 -5.32 0.59 -7.30
CA VAL A 74 -4.93 1.13 -8.61
C VAL A 74 -3.47 1.55 -8.57
N SER A 75 -3.07 2.38 -7.59
CA SER A 75 -1.71 2.90 -7.51
C SER A 75 -0.65 1.81 -7.25
N GLY A 76 -1.00 0.74 -6.53
CA GLY A 76 -0.12 -0.42 -6.36
C GLY A 76 0.01 -1.30 -7.63
N ALA A 77 -1.00 -1.28 -8.51
CA ALA A 77 -1.01 -2.05 -9.75
C ALA A 77 -0.27 -1.33 -10.90
N GLU A 78 -0.15 0.00 -10.87
CA GLU A 78 0.60 0.79 -11.87
C GLU A 78 2.09 0.43 -11.94
N GLY A 79 2.65 -0.19 -10.89
CA GLY A 79 4.02 -0.72 -10.88
C GLY A 79 4.17 -2.17 -11.37
N ARG A 80 3.06 -2.87 -11.67
CA ARG A 80 3.10 -4.25 -12.19
C ARG A 80 3.01 -4.19 -13.72
N PRO A 81 3.89 -4.87 -14.49
CA PRO A 81 3.73 -4.93 -15.93
C PRO A 81 2.33 -5.46 -16.25
N ARG A 82 1.53 -4.68 -17.00
CA ARG A 82 0.26 -5.15 -17.55
C ARG A 82 0.59 -6.37 -18.40
N ALA A 83 0.00 -7.53 -18.06
CA ALA A 83 0.04 -8.67 -18.96
C ALA A 83 -0.54 -8.22 -20.31
N PRO A 84 0.12 -8.53 -21.44
CA PRO A 84 -0.42 -8.18 -22.75
C PRO A 84 -1.80 -8.82 -22.87
N THR A 85 -2.81 -7.99 -23.13
CA THR A 85 -4.14 -8.45 -23.53
C THR A 85 -3.98 -9.33 -24.77
N ALA A 86 -4.29 -10.62 -24.63
CA ALA A 86 -4.28 -11.54 -25.76
C ALA A 86 -5.19 -10.97 -26.87
N PRO A 87 -4.75 -10.96 -28.14
CA PRO A 87 -5.59 -10.51 -29.23
C PRO A 87 -6.85 -11.40 -29.29
N GLY A 88 -8.01 -10.75 -29.41
CA GLY A 88 -9.29 -11.42 -29.57
C GLY A 88 -9.19 -12.46 -30.68
N ARG A 89 -9.57 -13.69 -30.34
CA ARG A 89 -9.69 -14.77 -31.32
C ARG A 89 -10.84 -14.41 -32.28
N PRO A 90 -10.68 -14.66 -33.60
CA PRO A 90 -11.60 -14.21 -34.65
C PRO A 90 -13.04 -14.68 -34.45
#